data_AF-A0A401H8N7-F1
#
_entry.id   AF-A0A401H8N7-F1
#
_cell.length_a   1.000
_cell.length_b   1.000
_cell.length_c   1.000
_cell.angle_alpha   90.00
_cell.angle_beta   90.00
_cell.angle_gamma   90.00
#
_symmetry.space_group_name_H-M   'P 1'
#
loop_
_entity.id
_entity.type
_entity.pdbx_description
1 polymer ?
#
loop_
_entity_poly.entity_id
_entity_poly.type
_entity_poly.pdbx_seq_one_letter_code
_entity_poly.pdbx_strand_id
1 'polypeptide(L)'
;MEGTRSRVRITVEAEVRPTEDREKVLKAVRNVVEPESVRFEKIGSTEILVGESSTLASLSRLHSILRAERILDAARGAMKKGVQGADRMTIYLHKQAAYKGRLSFVSSDHESPMGAIRITIEHPNVREVIDWLAPPTVRGRPVFERRMPE
;
A
#
# COMPACT_ATOMS: atom_id res chain seq x y z
N MET A 1 -16.02 5.30 -29.39
CA MET A 1 -15.76 6.16 -28.21
C MET A 1 -15.78 5.25 -27.01
N GLU A 2 -14.60 4.82 -26.60
CA GLU A 2 -14.42 3.81 -25.55
C GLU A 2 -14.66 4.50 -24.20
N GLY A 3 -15.70 4.06 -23.49
CA GLY A 3 -16.10 4.64 -22.23
C GLY A 3 -14.93 4.64 -21.25
N THR A 4 -14.68 5.80 -20.64
CA THR A 4 -13.73 5.95 -19.54
C THR A 4 -14.16 5.05 -18.39
N ARG A 5 -13.70 3.79 -18.37
CA ARG A 5 -13.78 2.95 -17.19
C ARG A 5 -12.88 3.61 -16.15
N SER A 6 -13.48 4.09 -15.07
CA SER A 6 -12.81 4.46 -13.83
C SER A 6 -11.88 3.32 -13.43
N ARG A 7 -10.60 3.39 -13.76
CA ARG A 7 -9.69 2.25 -13.59
C ARG A 7 -9.04 2.37 -12.22
N VAL A 8 -9.75 1.87 -11.22
CA VAL A 8 -9.11 1.58 -9.93
C VAL A 8 -8.12 0.44 -10.15
N ARG A 9 -6.86 0.65 -9.75
CA ARG A 9 -5.82 -0.38 -9.78
C ARG A 9 -4.92 -0.24 -8.57
N ILE A 10 -4.73 -1.34 -7.86
CA ILE A 10 -3.78 -1.45 -6.77
C ILE A 10 -2.74 -2.47 -7.22
N THR A 11 -1.48 -2.07 -7.18
CA THR A 11 -0.34 -2.95 -7.45
C THR A 11 0.54 -2.95 -6.21
N VAL A 12 0.81 -4.14 -5.65
CA VAL A 12 1.73 -4.33 -4.54
C VAL A 12 2.91 -5.17 -4.98
N GLU A 13 4.12 -4.69 -4.71
CA GLU A 13 5.34 -5.35 -5.12
C GLU A 13 6.31 -5.48 -3.96
N ALA A 14 7.01 -6.61 -3.90
CA ALA A 14 8.06 -6.85 -2.94
C ALA A 14 9.14 -7.76 -3.53
N GLU A 15 10.41 -7.40 -3.32
CA GLU A 15 11.53 -8.30 -3.60
C GLU A 15 11.44 -9.54 -2.71
N VAL A 16 11.77 -10.69 -3.28
CA VAL A 16 12.04 -11.95 -2.62
C VAL A 16 13.48 -12.32 -2.96
N ARG A 17 14.40 -12.01 -2.04
CA ARG A 17 15.82 -12.31 -2.23
C ARG A 17 16.09 -13.82 -2.06
N PRO A 18 17.22 -14.33 -2.57
CA PRO A 18 17.57 -15.77 -2.48
C PRO A 18 17.54 -16.36 -1.06
N THR A 19 17.78 -15.53 -0.05
CA THR A 19 17.80 -15.92 1.37
C THR A 19 16.44 -15.76 2.06
N GLU A 20 15.43 -15.25 1.37
CA GLU A 20 14.08 -15.07 1.88
C GLU A 20 13.19 -16.26 1.52
N ASP A 21 12.15 -16.42 2.33
CA ASP A 21 11.09 -17.39 2.09
C ASP A 21 9.92 -16.68 1.41
N ARG A 22 9.47 -17.22 0.25
CA ARG A 22 8.37 -16.67 -0.55
C ARG A 22 7.08 -16.52 0.27
N GLU A 23 6.74 -17.51 1.09
CA GLU A 23 5.52 -17.50 1.89
C GLU A 23 5.59 -16.45 3.01
N LYS A 24 6.78 -16.21 3.58
CA LYS A 24 6.96 -15.12 4.54
C LYS A 24 6.81 -13.74 3.90
N VAL A 25 7.34 -13.54 2.69
CA VAL A 25 7.16 -12.27 1.96
C VAL A 25 5.69 -12.09 1.56
N LEU A 26 5.03 -13.14 1.06
CA LEU A 26 3.60 -13.13 0.76
C LEU A 26 2.76 -12.82 2.01
N LYS A 27 3.11 -13.39 3.16
CA LYS A 27 2.47 -13.05 4.45
C LYS A 27 2.66 -11.58 4.80
N ALA A 28 3.86 -11.02 4.62
CA ALA A 28 4.11 -9.61 4.87
C ALA A 28 3.23 -8.71 4.00
N VAL A 29 3.09 -9.03 2.72
CA VAL A 29 2.17 -8.35 1.79
C VAL A 29 0.72 -8.49 2.24
N ARG A 30 0.26 -9.72 2.54
CA ARG A 30 -1.13 -10.02 2.98
C ARG A 30 -1.52 -9.41 4.32
N ASN A 31 -0.55 -9.04 5.15
CA ASN A 31 -0.81 -8.30 6.38
C ASN A 31 -1.24 -6.85 6.10
N VAL A 32 -0.90 -6.28 4.95
CA VAL A 32 -1.18 -4.87 4.61
C VAL A 32 -2.18 -4.71 3.46
N VAL A 33 -2.09 -5.55 2.44
CA VAL A 33 -2.96 -5.54 1.25
C VAL A 33 -3.44 -6.95 0.99
N GLU A 34 -4.72 -7.11 0.63
CA GLU A 34 -5.31 -8.39 0.24
C GLU A 34 -5.52 -8.41 -1.28
N PRO A 35 -4.49 -8.80 -2.05
CA PRO A 35 -4.56 -8.73 -3.51
C PRO A 35 -5.47 -9.82 -4.10
N GLU A 36 -6.23 -9.47 -5.15
CA GLU A 36 -7.07 -10.39 -5.93
C GLU A 36 -6.25 -11.47 -6.66
N SER A 37 -5.06 -11.11 -7.14
CA SER A 37 -4.13 -12.04 -7.78
C SER A 37 -2.71 -11.81 -7.28
N VAL A 38 -1.91 -12.87 -7.27
CA VAL A 38 -0.49 -12.83 -6.91
C VAL A 38 0.28 -13.68 -7.90
N ARG A 39 1.42 -13.17 -8.35
CA ARG A 39 2.42 -13.91 -9.13
C ARG A 39 3.82 -13.59 -8.63
N PHE A 40 4.77 -14.42 -9.04
CA PHE A 40 6.19 -14.21 -8.81
C PHE A 40 6.89 -14.10 -10.15
N GLU A 41 7.61 -12.99 -10.35
CA GLU A 41 8.38 -12.72 -11.56
C GLU A 41 9.87 -12.85 -11.24
N LYS A 42 10.59 -13.70 -11.98
CA LYS A 42 12.02 -13.89 -11.77
C LYS A 42 12.82 -12.81 -12.49
N ILE A 43 13.68 -12.11 -11.75
CA ILE A 43 14.60 -11.08 -12.26
C ILE A 43 16.03 -11.44 -11.82
N GLY A 44 16.77 -12.10 -12.72
CA GLY A 44 18.10 -12.61 -12.42
C GLY A 44 18.08 -13.66 -11.31
N SER A 45 18.75 -13.37 -10.19
CA SER A 45 18.76 -14.23 -8.99
C SER A 45 17.66 -13.91 -7.98
N THR A 46 16.93 -12.81 -8.16
CA THR A 46 15.86 -12.36 -7.27
C THR A 46 14.50 -12.64 -7.90
N GLU A 47 13.45 -12.76 -7.09
CA GLU A 47 12.08 -12.76 -7.57
C GLU A 47 11.36 -11.51 -7.07
N ILE A 48 10.38 -11.03 -7.83
CA ILE A 48 9.47 -9.99 -7.40
C ILE A 48 8.10 -10.63 -7.23
N LEU A 49 7.57 -10.55 -6.01
CA LEU A 49 6.16 -10.80 -5.77
C LEU A 49 5.38 -9.61 -6.33
N VAL A 50 4.44 -9.86 -7.23
CA VAL A 50 3.51 -8.85 -7.76
C VAL A 50 2.10 -9.27 -7.41
N GLY A 51 1.42 -8.46 -6.61
CA GLY A 51 -0.01 -8.56 -6.33
C GLY A 51 -0.79 -7.47 -7.03
N GLU A 52 -1.95 -7.80 -7.59
CA GLU A 52 -2.81 -6.82 -8.27
C GLU A 52 -4.24 -6.88 -7.73
N SER A 53 -4.93 -5.75 -7.77
CA SER A 53 -6.37 -5.65 -7.50
C SER A 53 -7.01 -4.52 -8.29
N SER A 54 -8.29 -4.69 -8.58
CA SER A 54 -9.14 -3.73 -9.29
C SER A 54 -10.08 -2.96 -8.36
N THR A 55 -9.98 -3.19 -7.04
CA THR A 55 -10.83 -2.57 -6.03
C THR A 55 -10.02 -2.08 -4.83
N LEU A 56 -10.44 -0.94 -4.27
CA LEU A 56 -9.89 -0.40 -3.02
C LEU A 56 -10.19 -1.29 -1.81
N ALA A 57 -11.13 -2.25 -1.92
CA ALA A 57 -11.42 -3.20 -0.85
C ALA A 57 -10.17 -4.02 -0.44
N SER A 58 -9.23 -4.22 -1.38
CA SER A 58 -7.91 -4.84 -1.12
C SER A 58 -7.09 -4.09 -0.06
N LEU A 59 -7.37 -2.81 0.20
CA LEU A 59 -6.70 -1.96 1.18
C LEU A 59 -7.42 -1.91 2.55
N SER A 60 -8.48 -2.69 2.76
CA SER A 60 -9.27 -2.67 4.02
C SER A 60 -8.42 -3.01 5.26
N ARG A 61 -7.41 -3.86 5.11
CA ARG A 61 -6.44 -4.18 6.17
C ARG A 61 -5.58 -2.97 6.52
N LEU A 62 -4.97 -2.33 5.52
CA LEU A 62 -4.22 -1.09 5.69
C LEU A 62 -5.08 -0.02 6.41
N HIS A 63 -6.30 0.21 5.93
CA HIS A 63 -7.25 1.15 6.55
C HIS A 63 -7.48 0.88 8.05
N SER A 64 -7.61 -0.39 8.43
CA SER A 64 -7.84 -0.81 9.81
C SER A 64 -6.60 -0.63 10.69
N ILE A 65 -5.42 -1.03 10.19
CA ILE A 65 -4.16 -0.95 10.95
C ILE A 65 -3.76 0.50 11.21
N LEU A 66 -3.97 1.41 10.23
CA LEU A 66 -3.70 2.84 10.40
C LEU A 66 -4.42 3.46 11.61
N ARG A 67 -5.66 3.03 11.84
CA ARG A 67 -6.48 3.43 13.00
C ARG A 67 -6.00 2.77 14.28
N ALA A 68 -5.77 1.45 14.24
CA ALA A 68 -5.33 0.69 15.40
C ALA A 68 -3.98 1.16 15.96
N GLU A 69 -3.04 1.53 15.08
CA GLU A 69 -1.71 2.01 15.47
C GLU A 69 -1.66 3.52 15.73
N ARG A 70 -2.75 4.27 15.48
CA ARG A 70 -2.85 5.73 15.66
C ARG A 70 -1.77 6.50 14.87
N ILE A 71 -1.44 6.04 13.67
CA ILE A 71 -0.39 6.62 12.80
C ILE A 71 -0.93 7.40 11.60
N LEU A 72 -2.18 7.87 11.68
CA LEU A 72 -2.87 8.55 10.56
C LEU A 72 -2.10 9.78 10.05
N ASP A 73 -1.48 10.58 10.93
CA ASP A 73 -0.74 11.77 10.52
C ASP A 73 0.52 11.41 9.71
N ALA A 74 1.26 10.39 10.15
CA ALA A 74 2.45 9.89 9.45
C ALA A 74 2.06 9.28 8.09
N ALA A 75 1.00 8.48 8.07
CA ALA A 75 0.46 7.87 6.85
C ALA A 75 0.00 8.93 5.84
N ARG A 76 -0.75 9.93 6.30
CA ARG A 76 -1.21 11.04 5.46
C ARG A 76 -0.04 11.81 4.87
N GLY A 77 1.01 12.05 5.66
CA GLY A 77 2.25 12.68 5.20
C GLY A 77 2.95 11.86 4.11
N ALA A 78 3.12 10.55 4.32
CA ALA A 78 3.74 9.65 3.35
C ALA A 78 2.93 9.53 2.05
N MET A 79 1.62 9.34 2.15
CA MET A 79 0.73 9.27 0.98
C MET A 79 0.75 10.56 0.16
N LYS A 80 0.69 11.73 0.81
CA LYS A 80 0.78 13.03 0.12
C LYS A 80 2.10 13.21 -0.62
N LYS A 81 3.22 12.79 -0.03
CA LYS A 81 4.55 12.82 -0.69
C LYS A 81 4.62 11.85 -1.88
N GLY A 82 3.89 10.75 -1.80
CA GLY A 82 3.82 9.72 -2.83
C GLY A 82 2.88 10.03 -4.01
N VAL A 83 2.10 11.11 -3.96
CA VAL A 83 1.20 11.52 -5.05
C VAL A 83 1.99 11.88 -6.30
N GLN A 84 1.57 11.33 -7.43
CA GLN A 84 2.16 11.51 -8.75
C GLN A 84 1.03 11.89 -9.71
N GLY A 85 0.76 13.19 -9.84
CA GLY A 85 -0.39 13.66 -10.61
C GLY A 85 -1.72 13.59 -9.83
N ALA A 86 -2.84 13.53 -10.54
CA ALA A 86 -4.17 13.53 -9.93
C ALA A 86 -4.69 12.11 -9.62
N ASP A 87 -4.16 11.11 -10.32
CA ASP A 87 -4.74 9.79 -10.47
C ASP A 87 -3.84 8.65 -9.97
N ARG A 88 -2.62 8.96 -9.51
CA ARG A 88 -1.67 7.95 -9.02
C ARG A 88 -0.98 8.36 -7.73
N MET A 89 -0.75 7.41 -6.85
CA MET A 89 0.16 7.54 -5.72
C MET A 89 0.94 6.26 -5.45
N THR A 90 2.17 6.40 -4.94
CA THR A 90 3.00 5.27 -4.51
C THR A 90 3.46 5.48 -3.07
N ILE A 91 3.30 4.46 -2.22
CA ILE A 91 3.84 4.43 -0.87
C ILE A 91 4.73 3.21 -0.68
N TYR A 92 5.64 3.31 0.28
CA TYR A 92 6.57 2.25 0.62
C TYR A 92 6.44 1.90 2.11
N LEU A 93 6.36 0.60 2.39
CA LEU A 93 6.26 0.07 3.75
C LEU A 93 7.47 -0.81 4.06
N HIS A 94 7.94 -0.72 5.30
CA HIS A 94 9.04 -1.55 5.78
C HIS A 94 8.62 -3.03 5.82
N LYS A 95 9.23 -3.86 4.97
CA LYS A 95 8.79 -5.25 4.72
C LYS A 95 8.80 -6.12 5.98
N GLN A 96 9.85 -6.01 6.79
CA GLN A 96 9.97 -6.82 8.01
C GLN A 96 8.99 -6.39 9.12
N ALA A 97 8.58 -5.11 9.14
CA ALA A 97 7.56 -4.63 10.07
C ALA A 97 6.19 -5.18 9.64
N ALA A 98 5.91 -5.13 8.33
CA ALA A 98 4.70 -5.69 7.75
C ALA A 98 4.61 -7.21 8.00
N TYR A 99 5.71 -7.96 7.94
CA TYR A 99 5.73 -9.39 8.32
C TYR A 99 5.23 -9.64 9.75
N LYS A 100 5.55 -8.71 10.67
CA LYS A 100 5.10 -8.74 12.07
C LYS A 100 3.71 -8.10 12.28
N GLY A 101 3.03 -7.68 11.21
CA GLY A 101 1.71 -7.05 11.27
C GLY A 101 1.74 -5.59 11.74
N ARG A 102 2.89 -4.92 11.64
CA ARG A 102 3.09 -3.52 12.03
C ARG A 102 3.26 -2.64 10.79
N LEU A 103 2.84 -1.38 10.85
CA LEU A 103 3.07 -0.42 9.77
C LEU A 103 4.23 0.52 10.10
N SER A 104 5.17 0.62 9.15
CA SER A 104 6.22 1.63 9.17
C SER A 104 6.44 2.11 7.75
N PHE A 105 6.20 3.39 7.51
CA PHE A 105 6.46 4.01 6.21
C PHE A 105 7.95 4.26 6.05
N VAL A 106 8.45 4.06 4.83
CA VAL A 106 9.82 4.38 4.43
C VAL A 106 9.81 5.28 3.19
N SER A 107 10.89 6.02 2.95
CA SER A 107 10.96 6.96 1.83
C SER A 107 11.38 6.29 0.51
N SER A 108 12.05 5.15 0.58
CA SER A 108 12.54 4.38 -0.56
C SER A 108 12.77 2.90 -0.21
N ASP A 109 12.99 2.07 -1.23
CA ASP A 109 13.28 0.64 -1.06
C ASP A 109 14.51 0.35 -0.19
N HIS A 110 15.51 1.25 -0.19
CA HIS A 110 16.78 1.07 0.51
C HIS A 110 16.67 1.23 2.04
N GLU A 111 15.61 1.87 2.53
CA GLU A 111 15.37 2.07 3.97
C GLU A 111 14.72 0.86 4.65
N SER A 112 14.32 -0.15 3.87
CA SER A 112 13.86 -1.44 4.38
C SER A 112 14.93 -2.50 4.11
N PRO A 113 15.45 -3.19 5.14
CA PRO A 113 16.33 -4.33 4.92
C PRO A 113 15.68 -5.33 3.97
N MET A 114 16.39 -5.65 2.89
CA MET A 114 15.94 -6.55 1.82
C MET A 114 14.83 -5.98 0.92
N GLY A 115 14.68 -4.66 0.84
CA GLY A 115 13.68 -3.99 0.01
C GLY A 115 12.37 -3.73 0.77
N ALA A 116 11.62 -2.73 0.32
CA ALA A 116 10.33 -2.37 0.89
C ALA A 116 9.18 -3.15 0.21
N ILE A 117 7.99 -3.02 0.77
CA ILE A 117 6.74 -3.33 0.05
C ILE A 117 6.30 -2.03 -0.62
N ARG A 118 6.30 -2.02 -1.95
CA ARG A 118 5.82 -0.90 -2.76
C ARG A 118 4.33 -1.09 -3.02
N ILE A 119 3.51 -0.10 -2.69
CA ILE A 119 2.08 -0.10 -3.01
C ILE A 119 1.81 1.09 -3.93
N THR A 120 1.40 0.81 -5.16
CA THR A 120 0.94 1.79 -6.13
C THR A 120 -0.59 1.74 -6.20
N ILE A 121 -1.22 2.89 -6.10
CA ILE A 121 -2.68 3.05 -6.19
C ILE A 121 -2.96 4.02 -7.33
N GLU A 122 -3.74 3.56 -8.29
CA GLU A 122 -4.29 4.34 -9.39
C GLU A 122 -5.80 4.46 -9.16
N HIS A 123 -6.31 5.69 -9.15
CA HIS A 123 -7.71 6.04 -8.88
C HIS A 123 -7.99 7.43 -9.46
N PRO A 124 -9.14 7.72 -10.10
CA PRO A 124 -9.41 9.01 -10.75
C PRO A 124 -9.20 10.24 -9.85
N ASN A 125 -9.36 10.06 -8.53
CA ASN A 125 -9.04 11.07 -7.53
C ASN A 125 -8.31 10.43 -6.34
N VAL A 126 -6.98 10.44 -6.33
CA VAL A 126 -6.21 9.84 -5.22
C VAL A 126 -6.40 10.58 -3.89
N ARG A 127 -6.82 11.86 -3.91
CA ARG A 127 -7.06 12.62 -2.68
C ARG A 127 -8.21 12.02 -1.86
N GLU A 128 -9.24 11.50 -2.52
CA GLU A 128 -10.33 10.79 -1.84
C GLU A 128 -9.86 9.50 -1.20
N VAL A 129 -8.96 8.76 -1.87
CA VAL A 129 -8.33 7.56 -1.30
C VAL A 129 -7.52 7.92 -0.06
N ILE A 130 -6.74 9.01 -0.09
CA ILE A 130 -5.97 9.49 1.07
C ILE A 130 -6.92 9.90 2.21
N ASP A 131 -8.00 10.60 1.93
CA ASP A 131 -8.97 11.03 2.94
C ASP A 131 -9.72 9.84 3.57
N TRP A 132 -9.91 8.74 2.83
CA TRP A 132 -10.46 7.50 3.36
C TRP A 132 -9.43 6.72 4.22
N LEU A 133 -8.21 6.51 3.70
CA LEU A 133 -7.18 5.76 4.40
C LEU A 133 -6.62 6.50 5.61
N ALA A 134 -6.33 7.80 5.46
CA ALA A 134 -5.63 8.64 6.42
C ALA A 134 -6.25 10.06 6.48
N PRO A 135 -7.48 10.20 7.02
CA PRO A 135 -8.09 11.51 7.25
C PRO A 135 -7.20 12.39 8.15
N PRO A 136 -7.29 13.73 8.03
CA PRO A 136 -6.60 14.63 8.96
C PRO A 136 -7.11 14.39 10.40
N THR A 137 -6.23 14.57 11.38
CA THR A 137 -6.58 14.38 12.79
C THR A 137 -6.42 15.64 13.62
N VAL A 138 -7.17 15.72 14.73
CA VAL A 138 -7.00 16.71 15.80
C VAL A 138 -6.88 15.94 17.11
N ARG A 139 -5.78 16.17 17.85
CA ARG A 139 -5.44 15.41 19.07
C ARG A 139 -5.47 13.88 18.85
N GLY A 140 -5.03 13.44 17.67
CA GLY A 140 -4.98 12.03 17.28
C GLY A 140 -6.33 11.37 17.01
N ARG A 141 -7.39 12.15 16.78
CA ARG A 141 -8.72 11.67 16.34
C ARG A 141 -9.03 12.18 14.95
N PRO A 142 -9.52 11.34 14.02
CA PRO A 142 -9.98 11.78 12.71
C PRO A 142 -10.99 12.93 12.81
N VAL A 143 -10.81 13.97 11.98
CA VAL A 143 -11.78 15.07 11.86
C VAL A 143 -13.06 14.61 11.17
N PHE A 144 -12.95 13.59 10.31
CA PHE A 144 -14.06 12.94 9.63
C PHE A 144 -13.72 11.48 9.33
N GLU A 145 -14.75 10.68 9.02
CA GLU A 145 -14.61 9.33 8.48
C GLU A 145 -15.30 9.30 7.11
N ARG A 146 -14.54 9.03 6.05
CA ARG A 146 -15.09 8.84 4.71
C ARG A 146 -15.39 7.37 4.48
N ARG A 147 -16.41 7.10 3.66
CA ARG A 147 -16.58 5.78 3.06
C ARG A 147 -15.49 5.54 2.02
N MET A 148 -15.22 4.27 1.72
CA MET A 148 -14.35 3.89 0.61
C MET A 148 -14.89 4.53 -0.68
N PRO A 149 -14.06 5.26 -1.45
CA PRO A 149 -14.47 5.83 -2.72
C PRO A 149 -14.66 4.74 -3.78
N GLU A 150 -15.38 5.08 -4.85
CA GLU A 150 -15.72 4.18 -5.97
C GLU A 150 -14.63 4.10 -7.04
#